data_AF-A0A6I3HQA9-F1
#
_entry.id   AF-A0A6I3HQA9-F1
#
_cell.length_a   1.000
_cell.length_b   1.000
_cell.length_c   1.000
_cell.angle_alpha   90.00
_cell.angle_beta   90.00
_cell.angle_gamma   90.00
#
_symmetry.space_group_name_H-M   'P 1'
#
loop_
_entity.id
_entity.type
_entity.pdbx_description
1 polymer ?
#
loop_
_entity_poly.entity_id
_entity_poly.type
_entity_poly.pdbx_seq_one_letter_code
_entity_poly.pdbx_strand_id
1 'polypeptide(L)' 'KAHGGEFITYDDGAKVLEGAREAGRTVIIKFESEEACLKWWNSAEYIELAKFRKAATTTHSISIVHPIPPRP' A
#
# COMPACT_ATOMS: atom_id res chain seq x y z
N LYS A 1 7.52 -16.04 2.92
CA LYS A 1 6.84 -14.97 2.15
C LYS A 1 5.38 -15.01 2.54
N ALA A 2 4.96 -14.18 3.50
CA ALA A 2 3.61 -14.25 4.04
C ALA A 2 2.64 -13.51 3.09
N HIS A 3 1.60 -14.19 2.63
CA HIS A 3 0.42 -13.64 1.94
C HIS A 3 0.55 -13.10 0.51
N GLY A 4 1.58 -13.50 -0.27
CA GLY A 4 1.62 -13.22 -1.72
C GLY A 4 1.89 -11.76 -2.11
N GLY A 5 2.19 -10.89 -1.15
CA GLY A 5 2.64 -9.53 -1.41
C GLY A 5 4.13 -9.46 -1.80
N GLU A 6 4.43 -8.74 -2.87
CA GLU A 6 5.76 -8.39 -3.33
C GLU A 6 6.05 -6.93 -2.96
N PHE A 7 7.05 -6.72 -2.11
CA PHE A 7 7.49 -5.36 -1.79
C PHE A 7 8.22 -4.75 -2.99
N ILE A 8 7.66 -3.67 -3.55
CA ILE A 8 8.25 -2.99 -4.71
C ILE A 8 9.25 -1.93 -4.27
N THR A 9 8.80 -0.98 -3.44
CA THR A 9 9.64 0.13 -2.98
C THR A 9 9.01 0.88 -1.80
N TYR A 10 9.82 1.74 -1.18
CA TYR A 10 9.38 2.82 -0.31
C TYR A 10 10.23 4.07 -0.55
N ASP A 11 9.65 5.25 -0.29
CA ASP A 11 10.36 6.53 -0.41
C ASP A 11 9.82 7.55 0.61
N ASP A 12 10.71 8.15 1.40
CA ASP A 12 10.39 9.19 2.38
C ASP A 12 10.37 10.60 1.77
N GLY A 13 10.99 10.78 0.59
CA GLY A 13 11.20 12.06 -0.07
C GLY A 13 10.59 12.13 -1.48
N ALA A 14 9.53 11.37 -1.74
CA ALA A 14 8.91 11.29 -3.06
C ALA A 14 8.58 12.69 -3.60
N LYS A 15 9.22 13.05 -4.72
CA LYS A 15 9.07 14.36 -5.35
C LYS A 15 7.67 14.50 -5.94
N VAL A 16 6.90 15.43 -5.38
CA VAL A 16 5.58 15.81 -5.91
C VAL A 16 5.81 16.73 -7.13
N LEU A 17 5.30 16.33 -8.30
CA LEU A 17 5.43 17.11 -9.52
C LEU A 17 4.27 18.11 -9.71
N GLU A 18 3.06 17.75 -9.27
CA GLU A 18 1.85 18.56 -9.36
C GLU A 18 0.90 18.23 -8.20
N GLY A 19 0.10 19.22 -7.76
CA GLY A 19 -0.88 19.07 -6.67
C GLY A 19 -0.29 19.20 -5.26
N ALA A 20 -1.13 18.97 -4.26
CA ALA A 20 -0.76 18.97 -2.84
C ALA A 20 -0.75 17.55 -2.29
N ARG A 21 0.34 17.18 -1.62
CA ARG A 21 0.48 15.91 -0.90
C ARG A 21 1.23 16.18 0.40
N GLU A 22 0.70 15.64 1.49
CA GLU A 22 1.35 15.72 2.80
C GLU A 22 2.69 14.98 2.79
N ALA A 23 3.66 15.54 3.51
CA ALA A 23 4.99 14.95 3.63
C ALA A 23 4.93 13.60 4.36
N GLY A 24 5.70 12.63 3.87
CA GLY A 24 5.79 11.32 4.51
C GLY A 24 6.09 10.19 3.54
N ARG A 25 6.20 9.00 4.11
CA ARG A 25 6.59 7.76 3.42
C ARG A 25 5.52 7.30 2.43
N THR A 26 5.94 7.01 1.21
CA THR A 26 5.19 6.19 0.24
C THR A 26 5.67 4.75 0.35
N VAL A 27 4.76 3.78 0.29
CA VAL A 27 5.08 2.35 0.20
C VAL A 27 4.27 1.74 -0.93
N ILE A 28 4.91 0.94 -1.79
CA ILE A 28 4.25 0.21 -2.87
C ILE A 28 4.47 -1.29 -2.66
N ILE A 29 3.37 -2.03 -2.57
CA ILE A 29 3.34 -3.49 -2.48
C ILE A 29 2.46 -3.98 -3.63
N LYS A 30 2.98 -4.90 -4.42
CA LYS A 30 2.27 -5.54 -5.51
C LYS A 30 1.69 -6.86 -5.05
N PHE A 31 0.48 -7.15 -5.49
CA PHE A 31 -0.18 -8.45 -5.31
C PHE A 31 -0.53 -9.02 -6.68
N GLU A 32 -0.76 -10.33 -6.74
CA GLU A 32 -1.20 -11.02 -7.97
C GLU A 32 -2.60 -10.57 -8.43
N SER A 33 -3.46 -10.18 -7.48
CA SER A 33 -4.81 -9.66 -7.74
C SER A 33 -5.27 -8.74 -6.60
N GLU A 34 -6.38 -8.04 -6.83
CA GLU A 34 -7.03 -7.23 -5.79
C GLU A 34 -7.54 -8.12 -4.64
N GLU A 35 -8.10 -9.29 -4.94
CA GLU A 35 -8.59 -10.23 -3.94
C GLU A 35 -7.46 -10.72 -3.04
N ALA A 36 -6.26 -10.97 -3.59
CA ALA A 36 -5.09 -11.32 -2.79
C ALA A 36 -4.67 -10.17 -1.86
N CYS A 37 -4.69 -8.92 -2.36
CA CYS A 37 -4.44 -7.73 -1.55
C CYS A 37 -5.46 -7.60 -0.41
N LEU A 38 -6.75 -7.74 -0.71
CA LEU A 38 -7.83 -7.63 0.27
C LEU A 38 -7.82 -8.78 1.28
N LYS A 39 -7.46 -10.00 0.87
CA LYS A 39 -7.29 -11.13 1.79
C LYS A 39 -6.18 -10.86 2.80
N TRP A 40 -5.06 -10.30 2.36
CA TRP A 40 -3.99 -9.86 3.25
C TRP A 40 -4.43 -8.69 4.15
N TRP A 41 -5.03 -7.66 3.57
CA TRP A 41 -5.47 -6.45 4.27
C TRP A 41 -6.51 -6.74 5.36
N ASN A 42 -7.40 -7.71 5.14
CA ASN A 42 -8.42 -8.12 6.10
C ASN A 42 -8.00 -9.33 6.96
N SER A 43 -6.76 -9.81 6.83
CA SER A 43 -6.27 -10.92 7.63
C SER A 43 -6.14 -10.52 9.10
N ALA A 44 -6.44 -11.43 10.02
CA ALA A 44 -6.29 -11.18 11.46
C ALA A 44 -4.85 -10.79 11.83
N GLU A 45 -3.86 -11.42 11.19
CA GLU A 45 -2.44 -11.10 11.37
C GLU A 45 -2.13 -9.64 11.00
N TYR A 46 -2.56 -9.19 9.81
CA TYR A 46 -2.31 -7.81 9.39
C TYR A 46 -3.12 -6.79 10.20
N ILE A 47 -4.35 -7.13 10.61
CA ILE A 47 -5.16 -6.25 11.47
C ILE A 47 -4.44 -5.95 12.79
N GLU A 48 -3.83 -6.95 13.43
CA GLU A 48 -3.03 -6.76 14.63
C GLU A 48 -1.80 -5.88 14.36
N LEU A 49 -1.08 -6.13 13.26
CA LEU A 49 0.07 -5.30 12.87
C LEU A 49 -0.34 -3.84 12.56
N ALA A 50 -1.49 -3.64 11.92
CA ALA A 50 -2.00 -2.34 11.54
C ALA A 50 -2.32 -1.45 12.76
N LYS A 51 -2.56 -2.03 13.95
CA LYS A 51 -2.69 -1.25 15.20
C LYS A 51 -1.43 -0.45 15.49
N PHE A 52 -0.27 -1.07 15.38
CA PHE A 52 1.02 -0.40 15.57
C PHE A 52 1.24 0.69 14.52
N ARG A 53 0.94 0.41 13.25
CA ARG A 53 1.03 1.40 12.16
C ARG A 53 0.14 2.62 12.45
N LYS A 54 -1.12 2.40 12.85
CA LYS A 54 -2.08 3.47 13.16
C LYS A 54 -1.67 4.29 14.38
N ALA A 55 -1.02 3.67 15.38
CA ALA A 55 -0.51 4.37 16.56
C ALA A 55 0.78 5.15 16.28
N ALA A 56 1.63 4.66 15.37
CA ALA A 56 2.95 5.24 15.11
C ALA A 56 2.96 6.33 14.02
N THR A 57 1.93 6.40 13.16
CA THR A 57 1.89 7.40 12.07
C THR A 57 0.47 7.82 11.72
N THR A 58 0.33 9.08 11.31
CA THR A 58 -0.85 9.53 10.56
C THR A 58 -0.78 8.96 9.15
N THR A 59 -1.83 8.27 8.71
CA THR A 59 -1.93 7.74 7.35
C THR A 59 -2.78 8.69 6.51
N HIS A 60 -2.18 9.32 5.50
CA HIS A 60 -2.90 10.26 4.64
C HIS A 60 -3.77 9.55 3.60
N SER A 61 -3.23 8.53 2.93
CA SER A 61 -3.98 7.72 1.98
C SER A 61 -3.39 6.31 1.84
N ILE A 62 -4.27 5.34 1.62
CA ILE A 62 -3.94 3.99 1.15
C ILE A 62 -4.97 3.68 0.07
N SER A 63 -4.52 3.21 -1.08
CA SER A 63 -5.36 2.96 -2.23
C SER A 63 -4.87 1.74 -2.99
N ILE A 64 -5.81 1.06 -3.65
CA ILE A 64 -5.50 0.00 -4.62
C ILE A 64 -5.43 0.67 -5.99
N VAL A 65 -4.36 0.40 -6.72
CA VAL A 65 -4.15 0.89 -8.09
C VAL A 65 -4.18 -0.31 -9.03
N HIS A 66 -5.12 -0.31 -9.98
CA HIS A 66 -5.28 -1.39 -10.94
C HIS A 66 -4.23 -1.32 -12.05
N PRO A 67 -3.83 -2.48 -12.61
CA PRO A 67 -3.00 -2.49 -13.80
C PRO A 67 -3.77 -1.90 -15.00
N ILE A 68 -3.02 -1.53 -16.03
CA ILE A 68 -3.61 -1.09 -17.31
C ILE A 68 -4.48 -2.23 -17.86
N PRO A 69 -5.74 -1.99 -18.24
CA PRO A 69 -6.57 -3.00 -18.90
C PRO A 69 -5.90 -3.56 -20.16
N PRO A 70 -6.16 -4.83 -20.54
CA PRO A 70 -5.63 -5.38 -21.78
C PRO A 70 -6.04 -4.49 -22.97
N ARG A 71 -5.09 -4.20 -23.86
CA ARG A 71 -5.40 -3.52 -25.12
C ARG A 71 -6.13 -4.51 -26.05
N PRO A 72 -7.18 -4.08 -26.76
CA PRO A 72 -7.85 -4.92 -27.76
C PRO A 72 -6.92 -5.33 -28.89
#